data_AF-A0A2N3NJB8-F1
#
_entry.id   AF-A0A2N3NJB8-F1
#
_cell.length_a   1.000
_cell.length_b   1.000
_cell.length_c   1.000
_cell.angle_alpha   90.00
_cell.angle_beta   90.00
_cell.angle_gamma   90.00
#
_symmetry.space_group_name_H-M   'P 1'
#
loop_
_entity.id
_entity.type
_entity.pdbx_description
1 polymer ?
#
loop_
_entity_poly.entity_id
_entity_poly.type
_entity_poly.pdbx_seq_one_letter_code
_entity_poly.pdbx_strand_id
1 'polypeptide(L)'
;MMRFSLLAALSLAGLTMARQSSVSGQIKTMQVQTVNGTVEYSTFCQKCPYTICTHLEVPSSGTDYDLTCWTYGDLVGDSQLWLKTSTGCYVSEYDLVEYEGEIREDLAACGPVPKEITEQPAQVRYLTECKWGYSAGAESVTYYGRDRDLTLLCWAEGGNVIPNTYWYKTTDNCYVSGSGLWEAPDQSKLENCGPSFGPQVQKPPNIPVDKPTRASEEEQPAEDSTLAKRWLAEALIGEEYSYCRTCPSAVNTTCETVKTYEYNQTVITQCVAGNKEGRWMLTTDWCYVNATEFWNPPGDNEWGRRLLGSVASAASGGRAAGLMPQWVVVTSIVVS
;
A
#
# COMPACT_ATOMS: atom_id res chain seq x y z
N MET A 1 62.03 18.32 -8.17
CA MET A 1 62.71 19.54 -8.65
C MET A 1 62.58 19.60 -10.16
N MET A 2 61.79 20.53 -10.70
CA MET A 2 62.12 21.26 -11.93
C MET A 2 61.07 22.34 -12.14
N ARG A 3 61.56 23.58 -12.14
CA ARG A 3 60.84 24.82 -12.40
C ARG A 3 60.78 25.02 -13.92
N PHE A 4 59.67 25.49 -14.44
CA PHE A 4 59.70 26.35 -15.63
C PHE A 4 58.72 27.51 -15.47
N SER A 5 59.33 28.68 -15.35
CA SER A 5 58.71 29.99 -15.47
C SER A 5 58.56 30.34 -16.94
N LEU A 6 57.44 30.93 -17.34
CA LEU A 6 57.39 31.81 -18.50
C LEU A 6 56.33 32.89 -18.28
N LEU A 7 56.86 34.10 -18.17
CA LEU A 7 56.15 35.38 -18.20
C LEU A 7 55.62 35.63 -19.61
N ALA A 8 54.39 36.14 -19.72
CA ALA A 8 53.96 36.92 -20.86
C ALA A 8 53.07 38.08 -20.39
N ALA A 9 53.33 39.22 -20.99
CA ALA A 9 53.04 40.56 -20.52
C ALA A 9 51.77 41.16 -21.14
N LEU A 10 51.20 42.12 -20.41
CA LEU A 10 50.46 43.32 -20.84
C LEU A 10 49.42 43.22 -21.97
N SER A 11 48.18 43.61 -21.65
CA SER A 11 47.64 44.86 -22.23
C SER A 11 46.56 45.48 -21.33
N LEU A 12 46.81 46.75 -20.97
CA LEU A 12 45.87 47.69 -20.36
C LEU A 12 44.86 48.13 -21.42
N ALA A 13 43.56 47.93 -21.17
CA ALA A 13 42.50 48.74 -21.76
C ALA A 13 41.54 49.14 -20.63
N GLY A 14 41.62 50.42 -20.26
CA GLY A 14 40.77 51.01 -19.24
C GLY A 14 39.31 51.08 -19.72
N LEU A 15 38.46 50.30 -19.07
CA LEU A 15 37.01 50.53 -19.03
C LEU A 15 36.69 51.08 -17.64
N THR A 16 36.38 52.37 -17.59
CA THR A 16 35.80 53.04 -16.44
C THR A 16 34.43 52.42 -16.17
N MET A 17 34.39 51.38 -15.33
CA MET A 17 33.15 50.87 -14.76
C MET A 17 32.58 51.93 -13.84
N ALA A 18 31.54 52.62 -14.30
CA ALA A 18 30.67 53.39 -13.43
C ALA A 18 30.09 52.41 -12.39
N ARG A 19 30.55 52.53 -11.14
CA ARG A 19 29.92 51.88 -9.98
C ARG A 19 28.51 52.44 -9.85
N GLN A 20 27.53 51.80 -10.48
CA GLN A 20 26.15 51.88 -10.04
C GLN A 20 26.12 51.24 -8.65
N SER A 21 26.17 52.09 -7.63
CA SER A 21 25.80 51.73 -6.27
C SER A 21 24.32 51.35 -6.29
N SER A 22 24.02 50.09 -6.63
CA SER A 22 22.71 49.52 -6.43
C SER A 22 22.45 49.53 -4.93
N VAL A 23 21.65 50.50 -4.50
CA VAL A 23 21.02 50.48 -3.18
C VAL A 23 20.05 49.30 -3.23
N SER A 24 20.57 48.11 -2.92
CA SER A 24 19.76 46.94 -2.64
C SER A 24 19.10 47.21 -1.28
N GLY A 25 18.00 47.97 -1.32
CA GLY A 25 17.12 48.12 -0.18
C GLY A 25 16.59 46.72 0.12
N GLN A 26 17.07 46.12 1.21
CA GLN A 26 16.48 44.91 1.76
C GLN A 26 15.08 45.29 2.26
N ILE A 27 14.08 45.19 1.39
CA ILE A 27 12.69 45.12 1.81
C ILE A 27 12.59 43.78 2.53
N LYS A 28 12.71 43.84 3.87
CA LYS A 28 12.46 42.70 4.73
C LYS A 28 10.96 42.47 4.71
N THR A 29 10.50 41.66 3.77
CA THR A 29 9.11 41.21 3.69
C THR A 29 8.73 40.62 5.04
N MET A 30 7.65 41.13 5.63
CA MET A 30 7.21 40.71 6.95
C MET A 30 6.53 39.35 6.76
N GLN A 31 7.22 38.27 7.12
CA GLN A 31 6.63 36.92 7.05
C GLN A 31 5.35 36.88 7.87
N VAL A 32 4.28 36.40 7.26
CA VAL A 32 2.99 36.20 7.92
C VAL A 32 3.14 34.98 8.83
N GLN A 33 2.61 35.05 10.06
CA GLN A 33 2.75 33.95 11.00
C GLN A 33 1.92 32.72 10.59
N THR A 34 0.83 32.95 9.86
CA THR A 34 -0.10 31.91 9.44
C THR A 34 -0.70 32.24 8.08
N VAL A 35 -0.82 31.22 7.23
CA VAL A 35 -1.55 31.27 5.96
C VAL A 35 -2.71 30.29 6.04
N ASN A 36 -3.88 30.64 5.50
CA ASN A 36 -5.00 29.71 5.42
C ASN A 36 -4.84 28.84 4.17
N GLY A 37 -5.00 27.53 4.34
CA GLY A 37 -5.03 26.58 3.23
C GLY A 37 -6.27 25.70 3.30
N THR A 38 -6.93 25.50 2.16
CA THR A 38 -8.11 24.64 2.04
C THR A 38 -7.73 23.37 1.31
N VAL A 39 -8.10 22.21 1.85
CA VAL A 39 -7.85 20.90 1.25
C VAL A 39 -8.67 20.73 -0.03
N GLU A 40 -8.02 20.44 -1.17
CA GLU A 40 -8.70 20.26 -2.45
C GLU A 40 -9.33 18.85 -2.54
N TYR A 41 -8.58 17.81 -2.15
CA TYR A 41 -9.00 16.41 -2.16
C TYR A 41 -8.81 15.77 -0.80
N SER A 42 -9.59 14.73 -0.48
CA SER A 42 -9.39 14.01 0.80
C SER A 42 -7.96 13.47 0.88
N THR A 43 -7.21 13.94 1.87
CA THR A 43 -5.76 13.67 2.03
C THR A 43 -5.43 13.29 3.46
N PHE A 44 -4.19 12.87 3.72
CA PHE A 44 -3.69 12.53 5.03
C PHE A 44 -2.93 13.71 5.65
N CYS A 45 -3.31 14.11 6.87
CA CYS A 45 -2.45 14.94 7.68
C CYS A 45 -1.49 14.05 8.47
N GLN A 46 -0.20 14.14 8.15
CA GLN A 46 0.82 13.20 8.61
C GLN A 46 1.62 13.74 9.78
N LYS A 47 2.19 12.85 10.60
CA LYS A 47 3.08 13.23 11.71
C LYS A 47 4.36 13.92 11.24
N CYS A 48 4.77 13.67 10.00
CA CYS A 48 6.00 14.19 9.40
C CYS A 48 5.80 14.41 7.88
N PRO A 49 6.70 15.12 7.17
CA PRO A 49 6.58 15.41 5.74
C PRO A 49 7.06 14.26 4.84
N TYR A 50 6.88 13.00 5.25
CA TYR A 50 7.29 11.83 4.49
C TYR A 50 6.09 10.89 4.35
N THR A 51 5.76 10.49 3.12
CA THR A 51 4.60 9.64 2.76
C THR A 51 4.49 8.36 3.58
N ILE A 52 5.61 7.91 4.14
CA ILE A 52 5.70 6.70 4.96
C ILE A 52 5.23 6.89 6.42
N CYS A 53 5.16 8.12 6.91
CA CYS A 53 4.76 8.43 8.29
C CYS A 53 3.31 8.04 8.59
N THR A 54 3.00 7.96 9.88
CA THR A 54 1.65 7.71 10.37
C THR A 54 0.77 8.94 10.16
N HIS A 55 -0.51 8.68 9.99
CA HIS A 55 -1.52 9.70 9.83
C HIS A 55 -2.02 10.12 11.21
N LEU A 56 -2.21 11.41 11.41
CA LEU A 56 -2.88 11.94 12.59
C LEU A 56 -4.35 12.18 12.29
N GLU A 57 -4.63 12.72 11.10
CA GLU A 57 -5.96 13.11 10.67
C GLU A 57 -6.18 12.84 9.18
N VAL A 58 -7.45 12.86 8.81
CA VAL A 58 -7.99 12.42 7.52
C VAL A 58 -9.00 13.52 7.10
N PRO A 59 -8.50 14.71 6.72
CA PRO A 59 -9.33 15.83 6.29
C PRO A 59 -10.06 15.57 4.96
N SER A 60 -11.33 15.93 4.92
CA SER A 60 -12.13 15.90 3.68
C SER A 60 -11.84 17.12 2.81
N SER A 61 -12.18 17.05 1.52
CA SER A 61 -12.18 18.21 0.62
C SER A 61 -12.98 19.38 1.25
N GLY A 62 -12.44 20.59 1.15
CA GLY A 62 -12.98 21.80 1.76
C GLY A 62 -12.62 22.00 3.24
N THR A 63 -11.79 21.15 3.84
CA THR A 63 -11.29 21.38 5.22
C THR A 63 -10.24 22.49 5.21
N ASP A 64 -10.43 23.51 6.06
CA ASP A 64 -9.48 24.61 6.21
C ASP A 64 -8.45 24.33 7.30
N TYR A 65 -7.19 24.69 7.05
CA TYR A 65 -6.09 24.66 8.00
C TYR A 65 -5.43 26.02 8.12
N ASP A 66 -5.00 26.34 9.34
CA ASP A 66 -4.02 27.39 9.58
C ASP A 66 -2.62 26.78 9.43
N LEU A 67 -1.90 27.20 8.39
CA LEU A 67 -0.56 26.74 8.05
C LEU A 67 0.46 27.67 8.69
N THR A 68 1.42 27.10 9.41
CA THR A 68 2.32 27.84 10.31
C THR A 68 3.76 27.94 9.80
N CYS A 69 4.22 26.95 9.03
CA CYS A 69 5.54 26.93 8.42
C CYS A 69 5.61 25.93 7.26
N TRP A 70 6.63 26.04 6.43
CA TRP A 70 6.88 25.12 5.31
C TRP A 70 8.16 24.30 5.50
N THR A 71 8.23 23.11 4.92
CA THR A 71 9.45 22.28 4.87
C THR A 71 9.49 21.44 3.60
N TYR A 72 10.63 20.82 3.33
CA TYR A 72 10.78 19.85 2.24
C TYR A 72 10.55 18.43 2.73
N GLY A 73 9.88 17.63 1.90
CA GLY A 73 9.52 16.26 2.20
C GLY A 73 9.61 15.33 1.00
N ASP A 74 8.88 14.22 1.07
CA ASP A 74 8.70 13.33 -0.07
C ASP A 74 7.93 14.05 -1.20
N LEU A 75 8.18 13.65 -2.45
CA LEU A 75 7.46 14.16 -3.62
C LEU A 75 6.02 13.62 -3.64
N VAL A 76 5.04 14.52 -3.70
CA VAL A 76 3.62 14.20 -3.88
C VAL A 76 3.11 15.01 -5.07
N GLY A 77 2.61 14.33 -6.09
CA GLY A 77 2.30 14.98 -7.37
C GLY A 77 3.56 15.58 -7.99
N ASP A 78 3.60 16.90 -8.09
CA ASP A 78 4.72 17.69 -8.62
C ASP A 78 5.40 18.58 -7.55
N SER A 79 5.00 18.49 -6.28
CA SER A 79 5.55 19.29 -5.19
C SER A 79 6.26 18.44 -4.12
N GLN A 80 7.37 18.97 -3.60
CA GLN A 80 8.03 18.48 -2.39
C GLN A 80 7.77 19.40 -1.19
N LEU A 81 6.90 20.38 -1.34
CA LEU A 81 6.57 21.34 -0.29
C LEU A 81 5.51 20.73 0.63
N TRP A 82 5.82 20.76 1.93
CA TRP A 82 4.93 20.31 2.98
C TRP A 82 4.70 21.42 3.98
N LEU A 83 3.48 21.52 4.48
CA LEU A 83 2.99 22.64 5.26
C LEU A 83 2.52 22.14 6.61
N LYS A 84 3.07 22.72 7.67
CA LYS A 84 2.72 22.35 9.04
C LYS A 84 1.46 23.07 9.48
N THR A 85 0.43 22.32 9.84
CA THR A 85 -0.82 22.86 10.37
C THR A 85 -0.65 23.35 11.82
N SER A 86 -1.58 24.18 12.29
CA SER A 86 -1.66 24.61 13.69
C SER A 86 -1.92 23.44 14.67
N THR A 87 -2.49 22.34 14.19
CA THR A 87 -2.65 21.07 14.95
C THR A 87 -1.37 20.24 15.02
N GLY A 88 -0.32 20.63 14.29
CA GLY A 88 1.01 20.04 14.39
C GLY A 88 1.28 18.89 13.43
N CYS A 89 0.37 18.59 12.50
CA CYS A 89 0.57 17.64 11.42
C CYS A 89 1.04 18.33 10.13
N TYR A 90 1.40 17.56 9.12
CA TYR A 90 1.92 18.02 7.84
C TYR A 90 1.00 17.60 6.70
N VAL A 91 0.68 18.53 5.81
CA VAL A 91 -0.05 18.30 4.55
C VAL A 91 0.84 18.68 3.37
N SER A 92 0.73 17.97 2.25
CA SER A 92 1.41 18.38 1.03
C SER A 92 0.74 19.61 0.43
N GLU A 93 1.52 20.55 -0.11
CA GLU A 93 0.99 21.66 -0.92
C GLU A 93 0.12 21.15 -2.07
N TYR A 94 0.48 20.01 -2.67
CA TYR A 94 -0.25 19.39 -3.78
C TYR A 94 -1.72 19.05 -3.45
N ASP A 95 -2.02 18.79 -2.18
CA ASP A 95 -3.36 18.40 -1.75
C ASP A 95 -4.21 19.61 -1.32
N LEU A 96 -3.68 20.82 -1.38
CA LEU A 96 -4.37 22.06 -1.06
C LEU A 96 -4.77 22.81 -2.34
N VAL A 97 -5.84 23.59 -2.24
CA VAL A 97 -6.17 24.58 -3.26
C VAL A 97 -4.99 25.55 -3.40
N GLU A 98 -4.62 25.82 -4.64
CA GLU A 98 -3.49 26.71 -4.98
C GLU A 98 -3.61 28.05 -4.24
N TYR A 99 -2.58 28.36 -3.47
CA TYR A 99 -2.50 29.60 -2.70
C TYR A 99 -2.11 30.76 -3.63
N GLU A 100 -2.83 31.88 -3.57
CA GLU A 100 -2.59 33.03 -4.47
C GLU A 100 -1.23 33.72 -4.28
N GLY A 101 -0.54 33.46 -3.16
CA GLY A 101 0.76 34.04 -2.82
C GLY A 101 1.93 33.06 -2.95
N GLU A 102 3.11 33.51 -2.52
CA GLU A 102 4.33 32.69 -2.53
C GLU A 102 4.54 32.10 -1.13
N ILE A 103 4.14 30.84 -0.93
CA ILE A 103 4.17 30.16 0.39
C ILE A 103 5.54 30.31 1.08
N ARG A 104 6.63 30.23 0.32
CA ARG A 104 8.00 30.29 0.87
C ARG A 104 8.43 31.68 1.30
N GLU A 105 7.79 32.71 0.75
CA GLU A 105 8.00 34.11 1.14
C GLU A 105 7.10 34.48 2.33
N ASP A 106 5.87 33.97 2.32
CA ASP A 106 4.85 34.28 3.31
C ASP A 106 5.02 33.51 4.61
N LEU A 107 5.42 32.24 4.57
CA LEU A 107 5.65 31.40 5.74
C LEU A 107 7.14 31.22 6.05
N ALA A 108 7.46 31.14 7.35
CA ALA A 108 8.79 30.73 7.79
C ALA A 108 9.04 29.25 7.50
N ALA A 109 10.31 28.86 7.33
CA ALA A 109 10.67 27.45 7.22
C ALA A 109 10.54 26.76 8.60
N CYS A 110 9.97 25.55 8.65
CA CYS A 110 9.93 24.72 9.86
C CYS A 110 11.34 24.22 10.25
N GLY A 111 12.31 24.32 9.33
CA GLY A 111 13.60 23.65 9.44
C GLY A 111 13.53 22.17 9.05
N PRO A 112 14.65 21.43 9.24
CA PRO A 112 14.69 20.00 8.98
C PRO A 112 13.79 19.24 9.96
N VAL A 113 12.96 18.34 9.44
CA VAL A 113 12.09 17.47 10.24
C VAL A 113 12.67 16.05 10.20
N PRO A 114 12.94 15.39 11.35
CA PRO A 114 13.50 14.05 11.35
C PRO A 114 12.47 13.00 10.87
N LYS A 115 12.95 11.98 10.17
CA LYS A 115 12.15 10.80 9.77
C LYS A 115 12.16 9.76 10.87
N GLU A 116 11.32 9.96 11.89
CA GLU A 116 11.17 9.03 13.01
C GLU A 116 10.02 8.05 12.72
N ILE A 117 10.37 6.82 12.36
CA ILE A 117 9.42 5.74 12.07
C ILE A 117 9.79 4.51 12.89
N THR A 118 8.77 3.79 13.39
CA THR A 118 8.98 2.47 13.97
C THR A 118 9.27 1.46 12.87
N GLU A 119 10.10 0.46 13.16
CA GLU A 119 10.43 -0.61 12.23
C GLU A 119 10.39 -1.96 12.95
N GLN A 120 9.77 -2.95 12.32
CA GLN A 120 9.77 -4.32 12.78
C GLN A 120 9.96 -5.29 11.60
N PRO A 121 10.90 -6.24 11.66
CA PRO A 121 11.01 -7.27 10.63
C PRO A 121 9.81 -8.22 10.67
N ALA A 122 9.35 -8.64 9.50
CA ALA A 122 8.34 -9.68 9.34
C ALA A 122 8.62 -10.51 8.09
N GLN A 123 7.99 -11.67 7.98
CA GLN A 123 8.12 -12.52 6.80
C GLN A 123 6.75 -12.95 6.30
N VAL A 124 6.61 -12.90 4.98
CA VAL A 124 5.39 -13.25 4.26
C VAL A 124 5.20 -14.76 4.24
N ARG A 125 4.02 -15.24 4.63
CA ARG A 125 3.67 -16.66 4.68
C ARG A 125 3.09 -17.19 3.36
N TYR A 126 2.28 -16.39 2.69
CA TYR A 126 1.62 -16.75 1.43
C TYR A 126 1.83 -15.66 0.39
N LEU A 127 1.41 -15.90 -0.86
CA LEU A 127 1.29 -14.78 -1.81
C LEU A 127 0.35 -13.72 -1.21
N THR A 128 0.91 -12.59 -0.79
CA THR A 128 0.21 -11.58 0.01
C THR A 128 0.05 -10.31 -0.79
N GLU A 129 -1.18 -9.81 -0.85
CA GLU A 129 -1.47 -8.52 -1.49
C GLU A 129 -0.97 -7.38 -0.61
N CYS A 130 -0.28 -6.42 -1.21
CA CYS A 130 0.02 -5.15 -0.56
C CYS A 130 -0.96 -4.10 -1.08
N LYS A 131 -1.85 -3.63 -0.22
CA LYS A 131 -2.98 -2.79 -0.60
C LYS A 131 -2.77 -1.33 -0.23
N TRP A 132 -3.46 -0.43 -0.93
CA TRP A 132 -3.38 1.01 -0.65
C TRP A 132 -3.93 1.41 0.73
N GLY A 133 -4.90 0.65 1.25
CA GLY A 133 -5.49 0.87 2.57
C GLY A 133 -5.67 -0.44 3.32
N TYR A 134 -5.98 -0.35 4.60
CA TYR A 134 -6.15 -1.49 5.50
C TYR A 134 -7.54 -2.16 5.36
N SER A 135 -7.95 -2.49 4.15
CA SER A 135 -9.22 -3.18 3.90
C SER A 135 -9.07 -4.23 2.82
N ALA A 136 -9.76 -5.37 2.98
CA ALA A 136 -9.79 -6.42 1.96
C ALA A 136 -10.27 -5.90 0.59
N GLY A 137 -11.13 -4.88 0.58
CA GLY A 137 -11.65 -4.23 -0.63
C GLY A 137 -10.75 -3.14 -1.23
N ALA A 138 -9.61 -2.80 -0.61
CA ALA A 138 -8.70 -1.81 -1.15
C ALA A 138 -7.93 -2.34 -2.37
N GLU A 139 -7.53 -1.43 -3.27
CA GLU A 139 -6.74 -1.74 -4.47
C GLU A 139 -5.38 -2.32 -4.09
N SER A 140 -5.00 -3.41 -4.75
CA SER A 140 -3.67 -4.02 -4.62
C SER A 140 -2.66 -3.19 -5.41
N VAL A 141 -1.65 -2.67 -4.72
CA VAL A 141 -0.53 -1.92 -5.29
C VAL A 141 0.50 -2.90 -5.86
N THR A 142 0.80 -3.96 -5.12
CA THR A 142 1.75 -5.00 -5.50
C THR A 142 1.42 -6.33 -4.80
N TYR A 143 2.16 -7.38 -5.13
CA TYR A 143 2.06 -8.70 -4.51
C TYR A 143 3.43 -9.13 -3.99
N TYR A 144 3.46 -9.65 -2.77
CA TYR A 144 4.65 -10.24 -2.20
C TYR A 144 4.61 -11.76 -2.35
N GLY A 145 5.67 -12.31 -2.93
CA GLY A 145 5.91 -13.75 -2.92
C GLY A 145 6.04 -14.29 -1.49
N ARG A 146 5.84 -15.60 -1.36
CA ARG A 146 6.05 -16.33 -0.11
C ARG A 146 7.50 -16.19 0.37
N ASP A 147 7.70 -16.26 1.68
CA ASP A 147 8.98 -16.23 2.38
C ASP A 147 9.80 -14.97 2.10
N ARG A 148 9.13 -13.92 1.61
CA ARG A 148 9.73 -12.59 1.42
C ARG A 148 9.80 -11.87 2.75
N ASP A 149 10.99 -11.41 3.08
CA ASP A 149 11.22 -10.53 4.23
C ASP A 149 10.66 -9.13 3.95
N LEU A 150 9.98 -8.57 4.95
CA LEU A 150 9.39 -7.24 4.95
C LEU A 150 9.88 -6.46 6.18
N THR A 151 9.92 -5.14 6.05
CA THR A 151 10.00 -4.22 7.19
C THR A 151 8.65 -3.54 7.36
N LEU A 152 8.02 -3.78 8.51
CA LEU A 152 6.74 -3.19 8.91
C LEU A 152 6.99 -1.88 9.66
N LEU A 153 6.13 -0.89 9.44
CA LEU A 153 6.35 0.47 9.90
C LEU A 153 5.33 0.93 10.95
N CYS A 154 4.08 0.51 10.80
CA CYS A 154 3.00 0.82 11.71
C CYS A 154 1.90 -0.23 11.57
N TRP A 155 0.93 -0.25 12.50
CA TRP A 155 -0.24 -1.12 12.44
C TRP A 155 -1.55 -0.33 12.43
N ALA A 156 -2.59 -0.88 11.82
CA ALA A 156 -3.94 -0.35 11.91
C ALA A 156 -4.96 -1.49 12.00
N GLU A 157 -6.08 -1.23 12.65
CA GLU A 157 -7.25 -2.12 12.60
C GLU A 157 -8.10 -1.75 11.38
N GLY A 158 -8.57 -2.76 10.65
CA GLY A 158 -9.17 -2.56 9.34
C GLY A 158 -10.20 -3.60 8.94
N GLY A 159 -10.56 -3.58 7.66
CA GLY A 159 -11.54 -4.52 7.10
C GLY A 159 -11.06 -5.97 7.24
N ASN A 160 -11.91 -6.83 7.79
CA ASN A 160 -11.58 -8.21 8.16
C ASN A 160 -10.99 -9.01 6.99
N VAL A 161 -9.76 -9.48 7.13
CA VAL A 161 -9.23 -10.62 6.38
C VAL A 161 -9.09 -11.76 7.37
N ILE A 162 -10.09 -12.63 7.39
CA ILE A 162 -10.16 -13.75 8.35
C ILE A 162 -8.80 -14.51 8.37
N PRO A 163 -8.22 -14.78 9.55
CA PRO A 163 -8.74 -14.53 10.91
C PRO A 163 -8.24 -13.22 11.57
N ASN A 164 -7.55 -12.33 10.85
CA ASN A 164 -6.88 -11.16 11.42
C ASN A 164 -7.50 -9.82 10.96
N THR A 165 -7.77 -8.91 11.89
CA THR A 165 -8.29 -7.56 11.60
C THR A 165 -7.19 -6.51 11.44
N TYR A 166 -5.95 -6.88 11.75
CA TYR A 166 -4.81 -5.96 11.73
C TYR A 166 -4.08 -5.99 10.39
N TRP A 167 -3.70 -4.78 9.99
CA TRP A 167 -2.93 -4.49 8.79
C TRP A 167 -1.66 -3.76 9.15
N TYR A 168 -0.61 -3.95 8.36
CA TYR A 168 0.72 -3.43 8.65
C TYR A 168 1.27 -2.71 7.43
N LYS A 169 1.70 -1.45 7.61
CA LYS A 169 2.32 -0.65 6.56
C LYS A 169 3.74 -1.14 6.30
N THR A 170 4.14 -1.30 5.04
CA THR A 170 5.48 -1.74 4.65
C THR A 170 6.32 -0.58 4.14
N THR A 171 7.61 -0.84 3.90
CA THR A 171 8.53 0.12 3.25
C THR A 171 8.14 0.50 1.82
N ASP A 172 7.28 -0.30 1.17
CA ASP A 172 6.74 0.02 -0.17
C ASP A 172 5.49 0.92 -0.09
N ASN A 173 5.21 1.51 1.08
CA ASN A 173 4.10 2.43 1.33
C ASN A 173 2.70 1.83 1.01
N CYS A 174 2.52 0.55 1.33
CA CYS A 174 1.25 -0.16 1.21
C CYS A 174 1.05 -1.06 2.44
N TYR A 175 -0.13 -1.66 2.57
CA TYR A 175 -0.57 -2.40 3.75
C TYR A 175 -0.74 -3.89 3.44
N VAL A 176 -0.18 -4.73 4.29
CA VAL A 176 -0.38 -6.19 4.26
C VAL A 176 -1.26 -6.62 5.41
N SER A 177 -2.14 -7.60 5.19
CA SER A 177 -2.90 -8.23 6.27
C SER A 177 -1.97 -9.04 7.16
N GLY A 178 -2.18 -8.97 8.48
CA GLY A 178 -1.47 -9.83 9.43
C GLY A 178 -1.70 -11.33 9.20
N SER A 179 -2.79 -11.73 8.54
CA SER A 179 -3.01 -13.12 8.13
C SER A 179 -2.07 -13.60 7.01
N GLY A 180 -1.43 -12.67 6.30
CA GLY A 180 -0.43 -12.95 5.27
C GLY A 180 0.98 -13.17 5.82
N LEU A 181 1.20 -13.02 7.14
CA LEU A 181 2.51 -13.10 7.78
C LEU A 181 2.70 -14.43 8.53
N TRP A 182 3.96 -14.87 8.68
CA TRP A 182 4.28 -16.10 9.41
C TRP A 182 3.98 -15.99 10.90
N GLU A 183 4.39 -14.87 11.50
CA GLU A 183 4.20 -14.56 12.90
C GLU A 183 3.40 -13.26 13.04
N ALA A 184 2.60 -13.16 14.09
CA ALA A 184 1.89 -11.93 14.41
C ALA A 184 2.91 -10.86 14.85
N PRO A 185 2.97 -9.69 14.17
CA PRO A 185 3.86 -8.62 14.59
C PRO A 185 3.54 -8.10 15.99
N ASP A 186 4.55 -7.55 16.65
CA ASP A 186 4.46 -7.07 18.03
C ASP A 186 4.02 -5.61 17.99
N GLN A 187 2.71 -5.41 18.07
CA GLN A 187 2.09 -4.08 17.98
C GLN A 187 2.58 -3.10 19.06
N SER A 188 3.18 -3.58 20.16
CA SER A 188 3.76 -2.70 21.19
C SER A 188 5.04 -1.98 20.71
N LYS A 189 5.66 -2.48 19.63
CA LYS A 189 6.88 -1.93 19.00
C LYS A 189 6.59 -1.10 17.75
N LEU A 190 5.33 -1.06 17.31
CA LEU A 190 4.89 -0.35 16.12
C LEU A 190 3.90 0.75 16.50
N GLU A 191 4.05 1.93 15.92
CA GLU A 191 3.04 2.98 16.07
C GLU A 191 1.73 2.57 15.38
N ASN A 192 0.61 3.15 15.81
CA ASN A 192 -0.63 3.03 15.06
C ASN A 192 -0.53 3.91 13.80
N CYS A 193 -0.91 3.39 12.63
CA CYS A 193 -0.85 4.12 11.35
C CYS A 193 -1.82 5.31 11.30
N GLY A 194 -2.76 5.38 12.24
CA GLY A 194 -3.80 6.38 12.29
C GLY A 194 -4.98 6.06 11.37
N PRO A 195 -5.86 7.05 11.17
CA PRO A 195 -7.02 6.88 10.31
C PRO A 195 -6.62 6.74 8.83
N SER A 196 -7.49 6.07 8.07
CA SER A 196 -7.42 5.94 6.62
C SER A 196 -8.81 6.13 6.04
N PHE A 197 -8.89 6.74 4.87
CA PHE A 197 -10.11 6.69 4.08
C PHE A 197 -10.24 5.31 3.45
N GLY A 198 -11.48 4.88 3.19
CA GLY A 198 -11.76 3.70 2.37
C GLY A 198 -11.13 3.81 0.96
N PRO A 199 -11.39 2.85 0.06
CA PRO A 199 -10.80 2.86 -1.29
C PRO A 199 -10.97 4.25 -1.94
N GLN A 200 -9.86 4.85 -2.38
CA GLN A 200 -9.89 6.16 -3.02
C GLN A 200 -10.80 6.11 -4.25
N VAL A 201 -11.65 7.12 -4.40
CA VAL A 201 -12.45 7.33 -5.62
C VAL A 201 -11.57 7.90 -6.75
N GLN A 202 -10.39 8.41 -6.43
CA GLN A 202 -9.50 9.06 -7.39
C GLN A 202 -8.07 8.60 -7.15
N LYS A 203 -7.54 7.83 -8.10
CA LYS A 203 -6.15 7.36 -8.13
C LYS A 203 -5.25 8.57 -8.40
N PRO A 204 -4.32 8.95 -7.51
CA PRO A 204 -3.34 9.97 -7.87
C PRO A 204 -2.57 9.49 -9.11
N PRO A 205 -2.23 10.41 -10.03
CA PRO A 205 -1.46 10.08 -11.21
C PRO A 205 -0.14 9.40 -10.80
N ASN A 206 0.19 8.31 -11.48
CA ASN A 206 1.34 7.43 -11.21
C ASN A 206 2.50 8.19 -10.56
N ILE A 207 2.73 7.96 -9.26
CA ILE A 207 4.01 8.27 -8.65
C ILE A 207 5.05 7.52 -9.49
N PRO A 208 6.03 8.20 -10.11
CA PRO A 208 7.16 7.52 -10.71
C PRO A 208 7.89 6.87 -9.54
N VAL A 209 7.56 5.61 -9.25
CA VAL A 209 8.40 4.78 -8.42
C VAL A 209 9.65 4.61 -9.25
N ASP A 210 10.65 5.45 -8.99
CA ASP A 210 12.03 5.17 -9.34
C ASP A 210 12.35 3.85 -8.64
N LYS A 211 12.01 2.74 -9.32
CA LYS A 211 12.33 1.39 -8.90
C LYS A 211 13.83 1.43 -8.67
N PRO A 212 14.32 1.22 -7.43
CA PRO A 212 15.75 1.10 -7.25
C PRO A 212 16.21 -0.01 -8.19
N THR A 213 17.10 0.34 -9.11
CA THR A 213 17.73 -0.56 -10.08
C THR A 213 18.48 -1.63 -9.30
N ARG A 214 17.76 -2.65 -8.84
CA ARG A 214 18.32 -3.82 -8.17
C ARG A 214 18.33 -4.94 -9.20
N ALA A 215 19.56 -5.41 -9.43
CA ALA A 215 19.94 -6.46 -10.35
C ALA A 215 19.05 -7.71 -10.26
N SER A 216 18.97 -8.39 -11.41
CA SER A 216 18.14 -9.55 -11.72
C SER A 216 16.72 -9.20 -12.13
N GLU A 217 16.59 -8.86 -13.41
CA GLU A 217 15.40 -9.16 -14.22
C GLU A 217 15.20 -10.69 -14.17
N GLU A 218 14.58 -11.15 -13.09
CA GLU A 218 14.12 -12.51 -12.96
C GLU A 218 12.97 -12.67 -13.96
N GLU A 219 13.23 -13.49 -14.97
CA GLU A 219 12.35 -13.87 -16.08
C GLU A 219 10.91 -14.03 -15.57
N GLN A 220 10.00 -13.15 -16.01
CA GLN A 220 8.58 -13.29 -15.69
C GLN A 220 8.13 -14.68 -16.16
N PRO A 221 7.70 -15.58 -15.27
CA PRO A 221 7.27 -16.91 -15.68
C PRO A 221 6.08 -16.75 -16.63
N ALA A 222 6.18 -17.42 -17.78
CA ALA A 222 5.16 -17.45 -18.82
C ALA A 222 3.75 -17.65 -18.22
N GLU A 223 2.77 -16.94 -18.76
CA GLU A 223 1.34 -16.99 -18.40
C GLU A 223 0.66 -18.36 -18.70
N ASP A 224 1.22 -19.45 -18.19
CA ASP A 224 0.61 -20.79 -18.26
C ASP A 224 0.30 -21.34 -16.86
N SER A 225 0.25 -20.45 -15.87
CA SER A 225 -0.20 -20.77 -14.52
C SER A 225 -1.72 -20.96 -14.52
N THR A 226 -2.16 -22.21 -14.65
CA THR A 226 -3.54 -22.67 -14.47
C THR A 226 -4.11 -22.43 -13.06
N LEU A 227 -3.31 -21.90 -12.12
CA LEU A 227 -3.78 -21.47 -10.81
C LEU A 227 -4.57 -20.17 -10.96
N ALA A 228 -5.87 -20.30 -11.14
CA ALA A 228 -6.81 -19.19 -11.00
C ALA A 228 -6.64 -18.54 -9.61
N LYS A 229 -6.83 -17.22 -9.56
CA LYS A 229 -6.85 -16.28 -8.41
C LYS A 229 -6.67 -16.90 -7.03
N ARG A 230 -5.82 -16.30 -6.19
CA ARG A 230 -5.64 -16.74 -4.80
C ARG A 230 -6.54 -15.92 -3.86
N TRP A 231 -7.27 -16.59 -2.97
CA TRP A 231 -8.11 -15.98 -1.94
C TRP A 231 -8.02 -16.84 -0.67
N LEU A 232 -7.97 -16.23 0.51
CA LEU A 232 -8.05 -16.98 1.77
C LEU A 232 -9.52 -17.15 2.16
N ALA A 233 -9.98 -18.39 2.31
CA ALA A 233 -11.32 -18.69 2.79
C ALA A 233 -11.31 -19.84 3.80
N GLU A 234 -11.93 -19.62 4.96
CA GLU A 234 -12.21 -20.66 5.94
C GLU A 234 -13.32 -21.58 5.45
N ALA A 235 -13.12 -22.88 5.67
CA ALA A 235 -14.14 -23.88 5.47
C ALA A 235 -13.99 -24.99 6.52
N LEU A 236 -15.11 -25.60 6.90
CA LEU A 236 -15.14 -26.70 7.86
C LEU A 236 -15.13 -28.03 7.11
N ILE A 237 -14.36 -29.00 7.61
CA ILE A 237 -14.39 -30.38 7.12
C ILE A 237 -15.73 -31.04 7.50
N GLY A 238 -16.40 -31.61 6.49
CA GLY A 238 -17.69 -32.29 6.63
C GLY A 238 -17.59 -33.81 6.84
N GLU A 239 -16.47 -34.41 6.45
CA GLU A 239 -16.21 -35.85 6.63
C GLU A 239 -15.59 -36.15 8.01
N GLU A 240 -15.63 -37.41 8.45
CA GLU A 240 -14.99 -37.83 9.72
C GLU A 240 -13.48 -37.52 9.71
N TYR A 241 -12.84 -37.81 8.58
CA TYR A 241 -11.45 -37.48 8.28
C TYR A 241 -11.33 -37.04 6.82
N SER A 242 -10.55 -35.98 6.60
CA SER A 242 -10.22 -35.45 5.29
C SER A 242 -8.70 -35.50 5.08
N TYR A 243 -8.27 -35.97 3.90
CA TYR A 243 -6.85 -36.18 3.62
C TYR A 243 -6.30 -35.07 2.74
N CYS A 244 -5.38 -34.28 3.29
CA CYS A 244 -4.68 -33.23 2.57
C CYS A 244 -3.48 -33.81 1.83
N ARG A 245 -3.52 -33.79 0.49
CA ARG A 245 -2.58 -34.51 -0.37
C ARG A 245 -1.59 -33.61 -1.08
N THR A 246 -0.43 -34.11 -1.46
CA THR A 246 0.58 -33.34 -2.21
C THR A 246 0.12 -32.92 -3.62
N CYS A 247 -0.89 -33.57 -4.19
CA CYS A 247 -1.43 -33.25 -5.51
C CYS A 247 -2.97 -33.35 -5.62
N PRO A 248 -3.61 -32.58 -6.52
CA PRO A 248 -5.06 -32.56 -6.72
C PRO A 248 -5.50 -33.64 -7.72
N SER A 249 -5.61 -34.89 -7.31
CA SER A 249 -6.05 -35.95 -8.23
C SER A 249 -6.87 -37.03 -7.55
N ALA A 250 -8.01 -37.34 -8.17
CA ALA A 250 -9.02 -38.28 -7.69
C ALA A 250 -8.82 -39.72 -8.20
N VAL A 251 -7.93 -39.96 -9.16
CA VAL A 251 -7.85 -41.26 -9.86
C VAL A 251 -6.40 -41.75 -9.91
N ASN A 252 -6.13 -42.90 -9.26
CA ASN A 252 -4.87 -43.66 -9.32
C ASN A 252 -3.59 -42.87 -8.99
N THR A 253 -3.55 -42.14 -7.87
CA THR A 253 -2.38 -41.33 -7.54
C THR A 253 -1.57 -41.79 -6.35
N THR A 254 -0.26 -41.75 -6.56
CA THR A 254 0.84 -41.81 -5.59
C THR A 254 0.93 -40.53 -4.73
N CYS A 255 -0.15 -39.74 -4.63
CA CYS A 255 -0.12 -38.49 -3.84
C CYS A 255 0.00 -38.85 -2.36
N GLU A 256 1.07 -38.38 -1.72
CA GLU A 256 1.30 -38.56 -0.29
C GLU A 256 0.33 -37.70 0.51
N THR A 257 -0.10 -38.22 1.67
CA THR A 257 -0.88 -37.44 2.64
C THR A 257 0.08 -36.60 3.47
N VAL A 258 -0.06 -35.27 3.38
CA VAL A 258 0.73 -34.32 4.17
C VAL A 258 0.12 -34.14 5.56
N LYS A 259 -1.21 -34.09 5.62
CA LYS A 259 -1.97 -33.82 6.85
C LYS A 259 -3.35 -34.47 6.76
N THR A 260 -3.86 -34.95 7.89
CA THR A 260 -5.25 -35.38 8.03
C THR A 260 -5.98 -34.36 8.87
N TYR A 261 -7.10 -33.87 8.36
CA TYR A 261 -8.02 -33.00 9.08
C TYR A 261 -9.17 -33.81 9.64
N GLU A 262 -9.64 -33.45 10.83
CA GLU A 262 -10.76 -34.12 11.49
C GLU A 262 -12.09 -33.41 11.18
N TYR A 263 -13.20 -34.11 11.42
CA TYR A 263 -14.55 -33.55 11.35
C TYR A 263 -14.65 -32.21 12.08
N ASN A 264 -15.29 -31.24 11.41
CA ASN A 264 -15.52 -29.89 11.93
C ASN A 264 -14.25 -29.08 12.22
N GLN A 265 -13.08 -29.53 11.75
CA GLN A 265 -11.86 -28.73 11.79
C GLN A 265 -11.94 -27.60 10.75
N THR A 266 -11.59 -26.38 11.16
CA THR A 266 -11.45 -25.24 10.24
C THR A 266 -10.16 -25.34 9.45
N VAL A 267 -10.27 -25.26 8.13
CA VAL A 267 -9.16 -25.26 7.18
C VAL A 267 -9.23 -23.99 6.34
N ILE A 268 -8.11 -23.29 6.23
CA ILE A 268 -7.99 -22.11 5.36
C ILE A 268 -7.50 -22.58 3.99
N THR A 269 -8.30 -22.30 2.97
CA THR A 269 -8.02 -22.59 1.56
C THR A 269 -7.52 -21.33 0.86
N GLN A 270 -6.62 -21.47 -0.11
CA GLN A 270 -5.98 -20.35 -0.80
C GLN A 270 -6.25 -20.29 -2.31
N CYS A 271 -6.53 -21.41 -2.97
CA CYS A 271 -6.93 -21.43 -4.37
C CYS A 271 -7.61 -22.77 -4.74
N VAL A 272 -8.18 -22.81 -5.94
CA VAL A 272 -8.82 -23.99 -6.51
C VAL A 272 -7.96 -24.59 -7.62
N ALA A 273 -7.87 -25.91 -7.66
CA ALA A 273 -7.36 -26.68 -8.78
C ALA A 273 -8.43 -27.65 -9.30
N GLY A 274 -8.33 -28.04 -10.57
CA GLY A 274 -9.24 -28.99 -11.21
C GLY A 274 -10.49 -28.34 -11.84
N ASN A 275 -11.37 -29.19 -12.38
CA ASN A 275 -12.61 -28.76 -13.03
C ASN A 275 -13.79 -28.79 -12.04
N LYS A 276 -15.02 -28.57 -12.53
CA LYS A 276 -16.23 -28.58 -11.68
C LYS A 276 -16.53 -29.93 -11.02
N GLU A 277 -16.08 -31.03 -11.63
CA GLU A 277 -16.38 -32.41 -11.22
C GLU A 277 -15.31 -33.00 -10.28
N GLY A 278 -14.11 -32.41 -10.27
CA GLY A 278 -12.98 -32.81 -9.42
C GLY A 278 -12.25 -31.59 -8.89
N ARG A 279 -12.96 -30.76 -8.12
CA ARG A 279 -12.41 -29.52 -7.55
C ARG A 279 -11.58 -29.85 -6.31
N TRP A 280 -10.37 -29.31 -6.25
CA TRP A 280 -9.48 -29.45 -5.11
C TRP A 280 -9.12 -28.07 -4.55
N MET A 281 -9.13 -27.97 -3.24
CA MET A 281 -8.77 -26.76 -2.51
C MET A 281 -7.32 -26.87 -2.06
N LEU A 282 -6.44 -26.00 -2.57
CA LEU A 282 -5.11 -25.86 -1.99
C LEU A 282 -5.27 -25.17 -0.63
N THR A 283 -4.77 -25.80 0.42
CA THR A 283 -4.85 -25.30 1.79
C THR A 283 -3.61 -24.48 2.16
N THR A 284 -3.70 -23.78 3.29
CA THR A 284 -2.57 -23.08 3.93
C THR A 284 -1.49 -24.00 4.50
N ASP A 285 -1.78 -25.30 4.61
CA ASP A 285 -0.80 -26.35 4.90
C ASP A 285 -0.12 -26.88 3.61
N TRP A 286 -0.31 -26.19 2.47
CA TRP A 286 0.32 -26.47 1.17
C TRP A 286 0.04 -27.86 0.59
N CYS A 287 -1.16 -28.36 0.85
CA CYS A 287 -1.68 -29.60 0.32
C CYS A 287 -3.13 -29.42 -0.14
N TYR A 288 -3.61 -30.35 -0.97
CA TYR A 288 -4.89 -30.31 -1.63
C TYR A 288 -5.91 -31.17 -0.89
N VAL A 289 -7.06 -30.58 -0.57
CA VAL A 289 -8.23 -31.29 -0.04
C VAL A 289 -9.32 -31.31 -1.11
N ASN A 290 -10.00 -32.43 -1.27
CA ASN A 290 -11.11 -32.50 -2.23
C ASN A 290 -12.25 -31.59 -1.76
N ALA A 291 -12.78 -30.76 -2.66
CA ALA A 291 -13.85 -29.82 -2.34
C ALA A 291 -15.10 -30.50 -1.74
N THR A 292 -15.37 -31.75 -2.09
CA THR A 292 -16.51 -32.51 -1.56
C THR A 292 -16.35 -32.89 -0.09
N GLU A 293 -15.14 -32.81 0.47
CA GLU A 293 -14.87 -33.14 1.88
C GLU A 293 -15.18 -31.98 2.84
N PHE A 294 -15.54 -30.80 2.32
CA PHE A 294 -15.97 -29.65 3.11
C PHE A 294 -17.48 -29.61 3.27
N TRP A 295 -17.98 -29.16 4.42
CA TRP A 295 -19.41 -28.87 4.65
C TRP A 295 -20.00 -27.94 3.60
N ASN A 296 -19.26 -26.86 3.32
CA ASN A 296 -19.57 -25.86 2.32
C ASN A 296 -18.26 -25.46 1.65
N PRO A 297 -17.92 -26.03 0.47
CA PRO A 297 -16.66 -25.72 -0.19
C PRO A 297 -16.57 -24.22 -0.53
N PRO A 298 -15.41 -23.58 -0.26
CA PRO A 298 -15.18 -22.19 -0.59
C PRO A 298 -15.19 -22.04 -2.12
N GLY A 299 -16.21 -21.38 -2.67
CA GLY A 299 -16.43 -21.29 -4.12
C GLY A 299 -17.87 -21.52 -4.59
N ASP A 300 -18.65 -22.34 -3.88
CA ASP A 300 -20.01 -22.72 -4.30
C ASP A 300 -21.12 -21.84 -3.73
N ASN A 301 -20.81 -21.07 -2.68
CA ASN A 301 -21.64 -19.96 -2.24
C ASN A 301 -21.66 -18.84 -3.29
N GLU A 302 -22.70 -18.00 -3.28
CA GLU A 302 -22.89 -16.89 -4.23
C GLU A 302 -21.65 -15.97 -4.31
N TRP A 303 -20.86 -15.91 -3.23
CA TRP A 303 -19.62 -15.16 -3.10
C TRP A 303 -18.44 -15.75 -3.87
N GLY A 304 -18.23 -17.06 -3.79
CA GLY A 304 -17.28 -17.78 -4.62
C GLY A 304 -17.57 -17.60 -6.10
N ARG A 305 -18.86 -17.58 -6.47
CA ARG A 305 -19.32 -17.24 -7.83
C ARG A 305 -19.03 -15.78 -8.22
N ARG A 306 -19.02 -14.80 -7.31
CA ARG A 306 -18.63 -13.41 -7.62
C ARG A 306 -17.11 -13.26 -7.78
N LEU A 307 -16.32 -13.90 -6.91
CA LEU A 307 -14.85 -13.90 -7.00
C LEU A 307 -14.35 -14.61 -8.28
N LEU A 308 -15.02 -15.70 -8.68
CA LEU A 308 -14.73 -16.47 -9.89
C LEU A 308 -15.42 -15.91 -11.15
N GLY A 309 -16.58 -15.26 -11.03
CA GLY A 309 -17.44 -14.86 -12.15
C GLY A 309 -17.07 -13.56 -12.86
N SER A 310 -16.30 -12.66 -12.23
CA SER A 310 -15.88 -11.39 -12.86
C SER A 310 -14.93 -11.55 -14.06
N VAL A 311 -14.56 -12.77 -14.47
CA VAL A 311 -13.67 -13.01 -15.62
C VAL A 311 -14.43 -13.61 -16.82
N ALA A 312 -15.58 -14.23 -16.63
CA ALA A 312 -16.31 -14.87 -17.73
C ALA A 312 -16.96 -13.87 -18.72
N SER A 313 -17.13 -12.60 -18.33
CA SER A 313 -17.77 -11.58 -19.18
C SER A 313 -16.81 -10.71 -20.00
N ALA A 314 -15.50 -10.87 -19.85
CA ALA A 314 -14.51 -10.07 -20.60
C ALA A 314 -14.15 -10.66 -21.98
N ALA A 315 -14.62 -11.87 -22.31
CA ALA A 315 -14.29 -12.55 -23.56
C ALA A 315 -15.37 -12.47 -24.66
N SER A 316 -16.47 -11.71 -24.45
CA SER A 316 -17.49 -11.54 -25.51
C SER A 316 -18.18 -10.18 -25.47
N GLY A 317 -17.64 -9.23 -26.24
CA GLY A 317 -18.37 -8.23 -27.04
C GLY A 317 -19.30 -7.20 -26.37
N GLY A 318 -18.92 -5.92 -26.50
CA GLY A 318 -19.84 -4.85 -26.95
C GLY A 318 -20.72 -4.12 -25.92
N ARG A 319 -20.41 -2.82 -25.72
CA ARG A 319 -21.24 -1.68 -25.28
C ARG A 319 -22.44 -1.95 -24.35
N ALA A 320 -22.37 -1.44 -23.12
CA ALA A 320 -23.13 -0.25 -22.66
C ALA A 320 -23.22 -0.16 -21.11
N ALA A 321 -23.03 1.07 -20.62
CA ALA A 321 -23.66 1.73 -19.47
C ALA A 321 -23.82 1.00 -18.12
N GLY A 322 -22.99 1.43 -17.17
CA GLY A 322 -23.39 1.98 -15.86
C GLY A 322 -24.33 1.15 -14.98
N LEU A 323 -23.76 0.51 -13.95
CA LEU A 323 -24.35 0.34 -12.61
C LEU A 323 -23.21 -0.07 -11.66
N MET A 324 -23.05 0.67 -10.55
CA MET A 324 -22.06 0.42 -9.51
C MET A 324 -22.44 -0.81 -8.66
N PRO A 325 -21.50 -1.70 -8.29
CA PRO A 325 -21.76 -2.70 -7.25
C PRO A 325 -21.41 -2.15 -5.86
N GLN A 326 -22.39 -2.18 -4.95
CA GLN A 326 -22.16 -2.07 -3.50
C GLN A 326 -21.44 -3.31 -2.98
N TRP A 327 -20.46 -3.12 -2.10
CA TRP A 327 -19.76 -4.19 -1.40
C TRP A 327 -20.29 -4.34 0.03
N VAL A 328 -20.55 -5.59 0.42
CA VAL A 328 -21.04 -5.98 1.75
C VAL A 328 -20.05 -6.99 2.34
N VAL A 329 -19.58 -6.72 3.56
CA VAL A 329 -18.82 -7.63 4.42
C VAL A 329 -19.82 -8.38 5.31
N VAL A 330 -19.76 -9.71 5.41
CA VAL A 330 -20.62 -10.47 6.33
C VAL A 330 -19.82 -11.48 7.13
N THR A 331 -19.96 -11.38 8.45
CA THR A 331 -19.61 -12.37 9.48
C THR A 331 -20.68 -13.46 9.52
N SER A 332 -20.27 -14.72 9.53
CA SER A 332 -21.19 -15.85 9.75
C SER A 332 -21.78 -15.78 11.16
N ILE A 333 -23.11 -15.65 11.26
CA ILE A 333 -23.85 -15.86 12.51
C ILE A 333 -24.02 -17.36 12.68
N VAL A 334 -23.41 -17.92 13.74
CA VAL A 334 -23.72 -19.27 14.21
C VAL A 334 -25.06 -19.19 14.93
N VAL A 335 -26.12 -19.75 14.34
CA VAL A 335 -27.37 -20.01 15.05
C VAL A 335 -27.20 -21.32 15.81
N SER A 336 -27.32 -21.25 17.14
CA SER A 336 -27.28 -22.39 18.06
C SER A 336 -28.49 -23.29 17.92
#